data_AF-A0A847W9C0-F1
#
_entry.id   AF-A0A847W9C0-F1
#
_cell.length_a   1.000
_cell.length_b   1.000
_cell.length_c   1.000
_cell.angle_alpha   90.00
_cell.angle_beta   90.00
_cell.angle_gamma   90.00
#
_symmetry.space_group_name_H-M   'P 1'
#
loop_
_entity.id
_entity.type
_entity.pdbx_description
1 polymer ?
#
loop_
_entity_poly.entity_id
_entity_poly.type
_entity_poly.pdbx_seq_one_letter_code
_entity_poly.pdbx_strand_id
1 'polypeptide(L)'
;MNSFISITNQVKIVDKCDVIVVGGGFAGIAAAVSAARLNKKVMLFEKGTALGGLATLGHVCVYLPICDGLGNKVYGGLAEELLHLTYKYSYNNLPDCWTYGVKHVDNPTGR
;
A
#
# COMPACT_ATOMS: atom_id res chain seq x y z
N MET A 1 -1.40 -28.51 -45.31
CA MET A 1 -0.36 -28.01 -44.40
C MET A 1 -0.73 -26.59 -44.04
N ASN A 2 -1.14 -26.32 -42.80
CA ASN A 2 -1.51 -24.97 -42.37
C ASN A 2 -0.27 -24.25 -41.85
N SER A 3 0.16 -23.22 -42.57
CA SER A 3 1.25 -22.34 -42.15
C SER A 3 0.68 -21.21 -41.29
N PHE A 4 1.20 -21.04 -40.08
CA PHE A 4 0.85 -19.92 -39.21
C PHE A 4 1.96 -18.87 -39.26
N ILE A 5 1.59 -17.60 -39.31
CA ILE A 5 2.52 -16.47 -39.16
C ILE A 5 2.63 -16.17 -37.66
N SER A 6 3.84 -16.22 -37.12
CA SER A 6 4.13 -15.79 -35.75
C SER A 6 4.73 -14.39 -35.78
N ILE A 7 4.12 -13.45 -35.05
CA ILE A 7 4.64 -12.08 -34.90
C ILE A 7 5.37 -12.02 -33.56
N THR A 8 6.69 -11.81 -33.61
CA THR A 8 7.51 -11.64 -32.41
C THR A 8 7.88 -10.16 -32.27
N ASN A 9 7.36 -9.49 -31.24
CA ASN A 9 7.78 -8.12 -30.89
C ASN A 9 9.01 -8.19 -29.99
N GLN A 10 10.15 -7.66 -30.46
CA GLN A 10 11.33 -7.44 -29.61
C GLN A 10 11.17 -6.11 -28.88
N VAL A 11 10.98 -6.16 -27.56
CA VAL A 11 10.91 -4.98 -26.70
C VAL A 11 12.25 -4.78 -26.01
N LYS A 12 12.82 -3.58 -26.13
CA LYS A 12 14.07 -3.23 -25.45
C LYS A 12 13.85 -3.23 -23.93
N ILE A 13 14.70 -3.96 -23.20
CA ILE A 13 14.75 -3.89 -21.74
C ILE A 13 15.38 -2.55 -21.34
N VAL A 14 14.64 -1.73 -20.60
CA VAL A 14 15.09 -0.39 -20.19
C VAL A 14 15.84 -0.38 -18.85
N ASP A 15 15.50 -1.30 -17.94
CA ASP A 15 16.17 -1.49 -16.65
C ASP A 15 15.82 -2.89 -16.07
N LYS A 16 16.50 -3.30 -14.99
CA LYS A 16 16.31 -4.57 -14.26
C LYS A 16 16.10 -4.32 -12.76
N CYS A 17 15.28 -5.12 -12.12
CA CYS A 17 15.05 -5.13 -10.67
C CYS A 17 14.74 -6.54 -10.17
N ASP A 18 14.77 -6.73 -8.85
CA ASP A 18 14.39 -7.99 -8.22
C ASP A 18 12.87 -8.15 -8.14
N VAL A 19 12.15 -7.03 -7.93
CA VAL A 19 10.68 -7.01 -7.79
C VAL A 19 10.10 -5.86 -8.61
N ILE A 20 9.12 -6.17 -9.46
CA ILE A 20 8.28 -5.18 -10.13
C ILE A 20 6.92 -5.17 -9.45
N VAL A 21 6.45 -3.99 -9.04
CA VAL A 21 5.09 -3.76 -8.55
C VAL A 21 4.34 -2.93 -9.58
N VAL A 22 3.17 -3.42 -10.00
CA VAL A 22 2.29 -2.71 -10.94
C VAL A 22 1.01 -2.30 -10.20
N GLY A 23 0.81 -1.00 -10.06
CA GLY A 23 -0.22 -0.37 -9.24
C GLY A 23 0.38 0.29 -8.01
N GLY A 24 0.18 1.60 -7.87
CA GLY A 24 0.61 2.45 -6.77
C GLY A 24 -0.47 2.73 -5.72
N GLY A 25 -1.49 1.87 -5.62
CA GLY A 25 -2.45 1.89 -4.50
C GLY A 25 -1.84 1.35 -3.20
N PHE A 26 -2.63 1.31 -2.12
CA PHE A 26 -2.17 0.85 -0.81
C PHE A 26 -1.50 -0.53 -0.81
N ALA A 27 -2.09 -1.50 -1.51
CA ALA A 27 -1.51 -2.84 -1.61
C ALA A 27 -0.16 -2.84 -2.35
N GLY A 28 -0.04 -2.05 -3.43
CA GLY A 28 1.20 -1.95 -4.21
C GLY A 28 2.30 -1.22 -3.45
N ILE A 29 1.97 -0.10 -2.79
CA ILE A 29 2.88 0.59 -1.89
C ILE A 29 3.33 -0.36 -0.77
N ALA A 30 2.40 -1.11 -0.18
CA ALA A 30 2.72 -2.07 0.87
C ALA A 30 3.68 -3.15 0.40
N ALA A 31 3.46 -3.72 -0.79
CA ALA A 31 4.34 -4.70 -1.41
C ALA A 31 5.73 -4.11 -1.71
N ALA A 32 5.77 -2.91 -2.30
CA ALA A 32 7.03 -2.25 -2.66
C ALA A 32 7.87 -1.90 -1.44
N VAL A 33 7.27 -1.32 -0.39
CA VAL A 33 7.96 -1.00 0.86
C VAL A 33 8.45 -2.26 1.56
N SER A 34 7.63 -3.32 1.60
CA SER A 34 8.02 -4.59 2.21
C SER A 34 9.21 -5.23 1.47
N ALA A 35 9.18 -5.26 0.13
CA ALA A 35 10.30 -5.76 -0.67
C ALA A 35 11.57 -4.92 -0.50
N ALA A 36 11.44 -3.59 -0.49
CA ALA A 36 12.56 -2.69 -0.27
C ALA A 36 13.20 -2.87 1.12
N ARG A 37 12.39 -3.08 2.18
CA ARG A 37 12.86 -3.42 3.53
C ARG A 37 13.64 -4.74 3.60
N LEU A 38 13.44 -5.62 2.62
CA LEU A 38 14.21 -6.86 2.44
C LEU A 38 15.41 -6.68 1.49
N ASN A 39 15.88 -5.44 1.31
CA ASN A 39 17.02 -5.06 0.48
C ASN A 39 16.90 -5.49 -1.00
N LYS A 40 15.68 -5.50 -1.55
CA LYS A 40 15.43 -5.77 -2.97
C LYS A 40 15.45 -4.47 -3.77
N LYS A 41 16.00 -4.50 -4.99
CA LYS A 41 15.78 -3.44 -5.97
C LYS A 41 14.34 -3.56 -6.45
N VAL A 42 13.52 -2.54 -6.18
CA VAL A 42 12.09 -2.52 -6.52
C VAL A 42 11.81 -1.46 -7.57
N MET A 43 11.01 -1.78 -8.59
CA MET A 43 10.38 -0.80 -9.47
C MET A 43 8.88 -0.81 -9.25
N LEU A 44 8.30 0.34 -8.94
CA LEU A 44 6.85 0.51 -8.82
C LEU A 44 6.34 1.36 -9.99
N PHE A 45 5.31 0.87 -10.67
CA PHE A 45 4.63 1.57 -11.76
C PHE A 45 3.20 1.91 -11.35
N GLU A 46 2.80 3.16 -11.59
CA GLU A 46 1.41 3.61 -11.44
C GLU A 46 0.95 4.22 -12.76
N LYS A 47 -0.25 3.85 -13.20
CA LYS A 47 -0.87 4.37 -14.43
C LYS A 47 -1.50 5.75 -14.18
N GLY A 48 -2.03 5.97 -12.99
CA GLY A 48 -2.60 7.22 -12.53
C GLY A 48 -1.55 8.32 -12.38
N THR A 49 -2.04 9.52 -12.10
CA THR A 49 -1.21 10.72 -11.92
C THR A 49 -0.63 10.86 -10.52
N ALA A 50 -1.10 10.02 -9.57
CA ALA A 50 -0.65 10.01 -8.18
C ALA A 50 -0.68 8.60 -7.60
N LEU A 51 0.11 8.39 -6.55
CA LEU A 51 0.05 7.21 -5.69
C LEU A 51 -1.18 7.24 -4.78
N GLY A 52 -1.47 6.12 -4.11
CA GLY A 52 -2.56 5.97 -3.14
C GLY A 52 -3.83 5.34 -3.71
N GLY A 53 -3.95 5.20 -5.03
CA GLY A 53 -5.10 4.56 -5.67
C GLY A 53 -6.42 5.24 -5.27
N LEU A 54 -7.45 4.46 -4.89
CA LEU A 54 -8.75 4.99 -4.47
C LEU A 54 -8.67 5.91 -3.24
N ALA A 55 -7.66 5.76 -2.39
CA ALA A 55 -7.54 6.62 -1.22
C ALA A 55 -7.15 8.06 -1.57
N THR A 56 -6.47 8.25 -2.69
CA THR A 56 -6.04 9.58 -3.16
C THR A 56 -6.85 10.01 -4.37
N LEU A 57 -6.87 9.22 -5.44
CA LEU A 57 -7.56 9.52 -6.70
C LEU A 57 -9.06 9.25 -6.64
N GLY A 58 -9.50 8.35 -5.75
CA GLY A 58 -10.92 8.04 -5.54
C GLY A 58 -11.55 8.80 -4.37
N HIS A 59 -10.79 9.67 -3.70
CA HIS A 59 -11.22 10.42 -2.51
C HIS A 59 -11.79 9.54 -1.38
N VAL A 60 -11.34 8.30 -1.27
CA VAL A 60 -11.70 7.40 -0.16
C VAL A 60 -10.82 7.74 1.04
N CYS A 61 -11.25 8.72 1.84
CA CYS A 61 -10.50 9.17 3.02
C CYS A 61 -10.63 8.24 4.24
N VAL A 62 -11.46 7.21 4.15
CA VAL A 62 -11.77 6.31 5.26
C VAL A 62 -10.81 5.12 5.22
N TYR A 63 -9.87 5.08 6.15
CA TYR A 63 -8.91 3.99 6.33
C TYR A 63 -9.55 2.86 7.14
N LEU A 64 -10.47 2.10 6.52
CA LEU A 64 -11.16 0.99 7.18
C LEU A 64 -10.91 -0.35 6.50
N PRO A 65 -10.93 -1.44 7.28
CA PRO A 65 -10.96 -1.47 8.75
C PRO A 65 -9.53 -1.49 9.33
N ILE A 66 -9.11 -0.47 10.10
CA ILE A 66 -7.98 -0.61 11.05
C ILE A 66 -8.51 -0.75 12.49
N CYS A 67 -9.67 -0.18 12.77
CA CYS A 67 -10.42 -0.40 14.00
C CYS A 67 -11.73 -1.14 13.73
N ASP A 68 -12.34 -1.58 14.81
CA ASP A 68 -13.61 -2.29 14.85
C ASP A 68 -14.87 -1.42 14.76
N GLY A 69 -14.72 -0.13 14.47
CA GLY A 69 -15.81 0.86 14.49
C GLY A 69 -16.19 1.39 15.88
N LEU A 70 -15.65 0.83 16.96
CA LEU A 70 -15.80 1.30 18.35
C LEU A 70 -14.54 1.98 18.89
N GLY A 71 -13.51 2.11 18.06
CA GLY A 71 -12.24 2.73 18.44
C GLY A 71 -11.21 1.74 19.00
N ASN A 72 -11.52 0.43 19.05
CA ASN A 72 -10.52 -0.58 19.38
C ASN A 72 -9.75 -0.94 18.11
N LYS A 73 -8.44 -0.79 18.18
CA LYS A 73 -7.52 -1.03 17.09
C LYS A 73 -7.34 -2.53 16.88
N VAL A 74 -7.77 -3.04 15.72
CA VAL A 74 -7.70 -4.48 15.39
C VAL A 74 -6.55 -4.83 14.45
N TYR A 75 -6.02 -3.85 13.71
CA TYR A 75 -4.86 -4.02 12.84
C TYR A 75 -3.78 -2.96 13.14
N GLY A 76 -2.52 -3.33 12.93
CA GLY A 76 -1.38 -2.42 13.05
C GLY A 76 -0.43 -2.57 11.85
N GLY A 77 0.86 -2.41 12.09
CA GLY A 77 1.91 -2.60 11.10
C GLY A 77 1.88 -1.51 10.03
N LEU A 78 2.14 -1.91 8.79
CA LEU A 78 2.34 -0.97 7.68
C LEU A 78 1.09 -0.13 7.37
N ALA A 79 -0.11 -0.66 7.63
CA ALA A 79 -1.34 0.09 7.46
C ALA A 79 -1.39 1.33 8.38
N GLU A 80 -0.96 1.17 9.62
CA GLU A 80 -0.89 2.28 10.57
C GLU A 80 0.33 3.16 10.37
N GLU A 81 1.47 2.61 9.95
CA GLU A 81 2.61 3.44 9.53
C GLU A 81 2.19 4.43 8.43
N LEU A 82 1.41 3.96 7.46
CA LEU A 82 0.87 4.82 6.41
C LEU A 82 -0.16 5.82 6.93
N LEU A 83 -1.02 5.43 7.88
CA LEU A 83 -1.93 6.36 8.58
C LEU A 83 -1.16 7.49 9.28
N HIS A 84 -0.10 7.16 10.02
CA HIS A 84 0.73 8.17 10.70
C HIS A 84 1.45 9.09 9.69
N LEU A 85 1.90 8.54 8.56
CA LEU A 85 2.54 9.33 7.50
C LEU A 85 1.58 10.30 6.80
N THR A 86 0.34 9.90 6.50
CA THR A 86 -0.65 10.82 5.91
C THR A 86 -1.01 11.92 6.91
N TYR A 87 -1.06 11.55 8.18
CA TYR A 87 -1.47 12.44 9.24
C TYR A 87 -0.38 13.41 9.72
N LYS A 88 0.92 13.07 9.53
CA LYS A 88 2.07 13.96 9.80
C LYS A 88 1.94 15.35 9.15
N TYR A 89 1.27 15.44 8.00
CA TYR A 89 1.06 16.69 7.27
C TYR A 89 -0.37 17.23 7.40
N SER A 90 -1.16 16.67 8.32
CA SER A 90 -2.55 17.08 8.59
C SER A 90 -2.65 17.93 9.88
N TYR A 91 -3.88 18.22 10.32
CA TYR A 91 -4.17 19.00 11.53
C TYR A 91 -3.76 18.33 12.85
N ASN A 92 -3.18 17.13 12.80
CA ASN A 92 -2.71 16.42 13.97
C ASN A 92 -3.81 16.24 15.07
N ASN A 93 -5.01 15.75 14.68
CA ASN A 93 -6.15 15.41 15.54
C ASN A 93 -6.61 13.90 15.65
N LEU A 94 -5.74 12.92 15.38
CA LEU A 94 -5.91 11.49 15.64
C LEU A 94 -6.25 11.28 17.11
N PRO A 95 -7.27 10.46 17.40
CA PRO A 95 -7.56 10.02 18.75
C PRO A 95 -6.36 9.33 19.42
N ASP A 96 -6.28 9.44 20.75
CA ASP A 96 -5.20 8.85 21.55
C ASP A 96 -5.02 7.34 21.33
N CYS A 97 -6.08 6.62 20.95
CA CYS A 97 -6.00 5.19 20.65
C CYS A 97 -5.04 4.84 19.49
N TRP A 98 -4.67 5.81 18.65
CA TRP A 98 -3.71 5.64 17.55
C TRP A 98 -2.27 5.99 17.93
N THR A 99 -2.00 6.30 19.20
CA THR A 99 -0.66 6.70 19.67
C THR A 99 0.15 5.54 20.26
N TYR A 100 -0.46 4.37 20.48
CA TYR A 100 0.18 3.19 21.09
C TYR A 100 1.22 2.49 20.19
N GLY A 101 1.33 2.93 18.93
CA GLY A 101 2.35 2.49 17.99
C GLY A 101 2.00 1.21 17.23
N VAL A 102 2.76 0.96 16.16
CA VAL A 102 2.39 0.03 15.08
C VAL A 102 2.33 -1.44 15.45
N LYS A 103 2.83 -1.83 16.62
CA LYS A 103 2.80 -3.22 17.11
C LYS A 103 1.65 -3.50 18.08
N HIS A 104 1.03 -2.46 18.62
CA HIS A 104 -0.08 -2.59 19.55
C HIS A 104 -1.36 -2.93 18.79
N VAL A 105 -2.13 -3.90 19.26
CA VAL A 105 -3.50 -4.16 18.82
C VAL A 105 -4.34 -4.42 20.07
N ASP A 106 -5.56 -3.91 20.07
CA ASP A 106 -6.53 -4.16 21.11
C ASP A 106 -7.17 -5.54 20.90
N ASN A 107 -7.41 -6.26 21.99
CA ASN A 107 -8.09 -7.54 21.97
C ASN A 107 -9.39 -7.46 22.82
N PRO A 108 -10.42 -6.75 22.35
CA PRO A 108 -11.64 -6.56 23.11
C PRO A 108 -12.36 -7.90 23.30
N THR A 109 -12.76 -8.20 24.53
CA THR A 109 -13.53 -9.42 24.87
C THR A 109 -14.95 -9.36 24.29
N GLY A 110 -15.43 -10.46 23.72
CA GLY A 110 -16.82 -10.58 23.24
C GLY A 110 -17.01 -10.45 21.73
N ARG A 111 -16.01 -10.85 20.94
CA ARG A 111 -16.10 -11.03 19.49
C ARG A 111 -15.66 -12.42 19.07
#